data_AF-A0A1X7EWH6-F1
#
_entry.id   AF-A0A1X7EWH6-F1
#
_cell.length_a   1.000
_cell.length_b   1.000
_cell.length_c   1.000
_cell.angle_alpha   90.00
_cell.angle_beta   90.00
_cell.angle_gamma   90.00
#
_symmetry.space_group_name_H-M   'P 1'
#
loop_
_entity.id
_entity.type
_entity.pdbx_description
1 polymer ?
#
loop_
_entity_poly.entity_id
_entity_poly.type
_entity_poly.pdbx_seq_one_letter_code
_entity_poly.pdbx_strand_id
1 'polypeptide(L)'
;MVTVESEKEVEEYLCSFLEKEIRLSVLQQPNLGSYGIADIIAWTVINEDDSRTLLAHVIEVKKGKAGVEGLAQLCRYMKAVELSLNELKNENFCTLNNVLVQGMLICEDLFDPEAMGFLLAQMQNVYLYKYTVTMDKGLIAIRWPGWIKGPYKNDIQVPSVVTSKQIEKKVNEIESGELDWANGNPYNLFHEFCV
;
A
#
# COMPACT_ATOMS: atom_id res chain seq x y z
N MET A 1 -6.18 -23.03 1.51
CA MET A 1 -6.74 -21.68 1.63
C MET A 1 -7.35 -21.59 3.02
N VAL A 2 -6.88 -20.64 3.82
CA VAL A 2 -7.35 -20.40 5.18
C VAL A 2 -8.43 -19.33 5.10
N THR A 3 -9.53 -19.53 5.79
CA THR A 3 -10.58 -18.50 5.90
C THR A 3 -10.19 -17.54 7.00
N VAL A 4 -10.19 -16.24 6.70
CA VAL A 4 -10.00 -15.20 7.71
C VAL A 4 -11.27 -15.07 8.55
N GLU A 5 -11.16 -14.99 9.87
CA GLU A 5 -12.33 -14.90 10.73
C GLU A 5 -12.88 -13.45 10.79
N SER A 6 -12.04 -12.44 10.62
CA SER A 6 -12.46 -11.02 10.63
C SER A 6 -11.56 -10.09 9.81
N GLU A 7 -12.09 -8.92 9.39
CA GLU A 7 -11.28 -7.85 8.76
C GLU A 7 -10.10 -7.44 9.66
N LYS A 8 -10.34 -7.43 10.98
CA LYS A 8 -9.35 -7.09 12.00
C LYS A 8 -8.08 -7.93 11.93
N GLU A 9 -8.17 -9.23 11.63
CA GLU A 9 -6.97 -10.09 11.49
C GLU A 9 -6.08 -9.66 10.31
N VAL A 10 -6.72 -9.30 9.19
CA VAL A 10 -6.04 -8.78 8.01
C VAL A 10 -5.42 -7.42 8.33
N GLU A 11 -6.15 -6.56 9.03
CA GLU A 11 -5.64 -5.25 9.45
C GLU A 11 -4.41 -5.37 10.36
N GLU A 12 -4.49 -6.20 11.41
CA GLU A 12 -3.38 -6.43 12.34
C GLU A 12 -2.13 -6.97 11.65
N TYR A 13 -2.32 -7.91 10.70
CA TYR A 13 -1.23 -8.42 9.88
C TYR A 13 -0.59 -7.32 9.03
N LEU A 14 -1.42 -6.55 8.31
CA LEU A 14 -0.94 -5.45 7.45
C LEU A 14 -0.21 -4.39 8.26
N CYS A 15 -0.75 -3.95 9.40
CA CYS A 15 -0.09 -3.01 10.30
C CYS A 15 1.29 -3.51 10.72
N SER A 16 1.38 -4.75 11.25
CA SER A 16 2.66 -5.34 11.67
C SER A 16 3.67 -5.42 10.52
N PHE A 17 3.21 -5.77 9.31
CA PHE A 17 4.08 -5.84 8.14
C PHE A 17 4.59 -4.45 7.71
N LEU A 18 3.70 -3.47 7.60
CA LEU A 18 4.03 -2.10 7.20
C LEU A 18 5.02 -1.45 8.18
N GLU A 19 4.86 -1.70 9.48
CA GLU A 19 5.78 -1.20 10.52
C GLU A 19 7.13 -1.91 10.53
N LYS A 20 7.14 -3.26 10.48
CA LYS A 20 8.37 -4.03 10.72
C LYS A 20 9.20 -4.23 9.46
N GLU A 21 8.54 -4.55 8.35
CA GLU A 21 9.20 -4.91 7.10
C GLU A 21 9.41 -3.67 6.22
N ILE A 22 8.39 -2.81 6.10
CA ILE A 22 8.44 -1.61 5.26
C ILE A 22 8.89 -0.36 6.03
N ARG A 23 8.86 -0.40 7.38
CA ARG A 23 9.28 0.70 8.27
C ARG A 23 8.49 1.99 8.08
N LEU A 24 7.19 1.88 7.80
CA LEU A 24 6.26 3.00 7.79
C LEU A 24 5.78 3.33 9.20
N SER A 25 5.40 4.59 9.43
CA SER A 25 4.58 4.95 10.59
C SER A 25 3.13 4.54 10.31
N VAL A 26 2.46 3.90 11.26
CA VAL A 26 1.12 3.33 11.05
C VAL A 26 0.15 3.73 12.16
N LEU A 27 -1.10 4.01 11.79
CA LEU A 27 -2.25 4.14 12.67
C LEU A 27 -3.32 3.15 12.24
N GLN A 28 -3.81 2.35 13.20
CA GLN A 28 -4.94 1.46 13.02
C GLN A 28 -6.23 2.10 13.57
N GLN A 29 -7.31 1.98 12.81
CA GLN A 29 -8.63 2.53 13.15
C GLN A 29 -8.63 4.04 13.53
N PRO A 30 -7.89 4.93 12.83
CA PRO A 30 -7.89 6.35 13.16
C PRO A 30 -9.25 7.00 12.89
N ASN A 31 -9.71 7.82 13.84
CA ASN A 31 -10.93 8.62 13.71
C ASN A 31 -10.65 9.89 12.90
N LEU A 32 -11.36 10.04 11.77
CA LEU A 32 -11.26 11.16 10.82
C LEU A 32 -12.43 12.15 10.97
N GLY A 33 -13.04 12.21 12.15
CA GLY A 33 -14.15 13.10 12.47
C GLY A 33 -15.41 12.77 11.66
N SER A 34 -15.94 13.76 10.94
CA SER A 34 -17.14 13.60 10.11
C SER A 34 -16.94 12.67 8.91
N TYR A 35 -15.69 12.34 8.56
CA TYR A 35 -15.37 11.44 7.47
C TYR A 35 -15.44 9.96 7.86
N GLY A 36 -15.51 9.64 9.17
CA GLY A 36 -15.63 8.27 9.70
C GLY A 36 -14.34 7.74 10.33
N ILE A 37 -14.21 6.42 10.39
CA ILE A 37 -13.03 5.71 10.90
C ILE A 37 -12.45 4.92 9.72
N ALA A 38 -11.18 5.16 9.40
CA ALA A 38 -10.47 4.41 8.36
C ALA A 38 -9.81 3.17 8.96
N ASP A 39 -9.58 2.11 8.18
CA ASP A 39 -8.98 0.89 8.72
C ASP A 39 -7.50 1.09 9.08
N ILE A 40 -6.69 1.57 8.13
CA ILE A 40 -5.27 1.83 8.35
C ILE A 40 -4.85 3.11 7.62
N ILE A 41 -4.04 3.93 8.28
CA ILE A 41 -3.26 5.00 7.65
C ILE A 41 -1.79 4.73 7.93
N ALA A 42 -0.99 4.62 6.87
CA ALA A 42 0.45 4.48 6.96
C ALA A 42 1.15 5.65 6.24
N TRP A 43 2.31 6.10 6.70
CA TRP A 43 3.03 7.18 6.02
C TRP A 43 4.54 7.12 6.21
N THR A 44 5.23 7.82 5.33
CA THR A 44 6.67 8.06 5.37
C THR A 44 7.00 9.42 4.76
N VAL A 45 8.23 9.91 5.00
CA VAL A 45 8.76 11.10 4.36
C VAL A 45 9.83 10.69 3.38
N ILE A 46 9.61 10.99 2.11
CA ILE A 46 10.57 10.79 1.02
C ILE A 46 11.35 12.10 0.85
N ASN A 47 12.67 12.03 0.86
CA ASN A 47 13.54 13.17 0.61
C ASN A 47 14.27 12.94 -0.72
N GLU A 48 13.98 13.76 -1.73
CA GLU A 48 14.56 13.70 -3.08
C GLU A 48 14.83 15.14 -3.56
N ASP A 49 16.01 15.41 -4.12
CA ASP A 49 16.36 16.68 -4.79
C ASP A 49 15.86 17.96 -4.07
N ASP A 50 16.22 18.11 -2.80
CA ASP A 50 15.79 19.22 -1.91
C ASP A 50 14.27 19.33 -1.64
N SER A 51 13.49 18.35 -2.08
CA SER A 51 12.06 18.20 -1.80
C SER A 51 11.82 17.13 -0.73
N ARG A 52 11.03 17.49 0.28
CA ARG A 52 10.49 16.58 1.29
C ARG A 52 9.02 16.33 1.01
N THR A 53 8.69 15.11 0.62
CA THR A 53 7.34 14.67 0.30
C THR A 53 6.81 13.78 1.42
N LEU A 54 5.72 14.19 2.07
CA LEU A 54 4.97 13.30 2.95
C LEU A 54 4.09 12.38 2.09
N LEU A 55 4.41 11.10 2.03
CA LEU A 55 3.62 10.08 1.35
C LEU A 55 2.77 9.34 2.36
N ALA A 56 1.45 9.45 2.22
CA ALA A 56 0.48 8.72 3.02
C ALA A 56 -0.26 7.68 2.19
N HIS A 57 -0.48 6.51 2.79
CA HIS A 57 -1.27 5.41 2.28
C HIS A 57 -2.50 5.26 3.17
N VAL A 58 -3.68 5.40 2.58
CA VAL A 58 -4.96 5.09 3.22
C VAL A 58 -5.39 3.72 2.72
N ILE A 59 -5.57 2.78 3.63
CA ILE A 59 -5.85 1.39 3.30
C ILE A 59 -7.21 1.05 3.87
N GLU A 60 -8.09 0.59 2.99
CA GLU A 60 -9.42 0.04 3.30
C GLU A 60 -9.37 -1.46 3.11
N VAL A 61 -9.76 -2.21 4.14
CA VAL A 61 -9.83 -3.67 4.13
C VAL A 61 -11.29 -4.10 4.03
N LYS A 62 -11.55 -5.10 3.19
CA LYS A 62 -12.85 -5.77 3.10
C LYS A 62 -12.69 -7.26 3.20
N LYS A 63 -13.42 -7.89 4.12
CA LYS A 63 -13.53 -9.35 4.19
C LYS A 63 -14.51 -9.80 3.11
N GLY A 64 -14.05 -10.68 2.23
CA GLY A 64 -14.84 -11.13 1.10
C GLY A 64 -14.86 -10.13 -0.05
N LYS A 65 -16.05 -9.97 -0.66
CA LYS A 65 -16.20 -9.20 -1.89
C LYS A 65 -16.34 -7.70 -1.61
N ALA A 66 -15.54 -6.88 -2.30
CA ALA A 66 -15.70 -5.44 -2.30
C ALA A 66 -16.50 -4.96 -3.52
N GLY A 67 -17.26 -3.88 -3.34
CA GLY A 67 -18.00 -3.20 -4.40
C GLY A 67 -17.72 -1.69 -4.40
N VAL A 68 -18.58 -0.94 -5.10
CA VAL A 68 -18.49 0.54 -5.18
C VAL A 68 -18.48 1.19 -3.80
N GLU A 69 -19.21 0.61 -2.84
CA GLU A 69 -19.31 1.14 -1.47
C GLU A 69 -17.94 1.17 -0.76
N GLY A 70 -17.15 0.09 -0.85
CA GLY A 70 -15.80 0.05 -0.26
C GLY A 70 -14.85 1.03 -0.93
N LEU A 71 -14.96 1.19 -2.26
CA LEU A 71 -14.19 2.21 -2.98
C LEU A 71 -14.60 3.62 -2.55
N ALA A 72 -15.89 3.89 -2.39
CA ALA A 72 -16.39 5.18 -1.94
C ALA A 72 -15.95 5.51 -0.50
N GLN A 73 -15.93 4.52 0.40
CA GLN A 73 -15.37 4.66 1.75
C GLN A 73 -13.90 5.06 1.69
N LEU A 74 -13.08 4.33 0.92
CA LEU A 74 -11.67 4.65 0.72
C LEU A 74 -11.47 6.08 0.20
N CYS A 75 -12.22 6.50 -0.82
CA CYS A 75 -12.12 7.86 -1.37
C CYS A 75 -12.41 8.94 -0.33
N ARG A 76 -13.44 8.72 0.49
CA ARG A 76 -13.81 9.63 1.58
C ARG A 76 -12.68 9.76 2.59
N TYR A 77 -12.04 8.65 2.97
CA TYR A 77 -10.92 8.64 3.90
C TYR A 77 -9.67 9.28 3.31
N MET A 78 -9.33 8.99 2.05
CA MET A 78 -8.26 9.67 1.33
C MET A 78 -8.45 11.18 1.33
N LYS A 79 -9.68 11.66 1.09
CA LYS A 79 -9.95 13.10 1.08
C LYS A 79 -9.72 13.74 2.44
N ALA A 80 -10.15 13.07 3.52
CA ALA A 80 -9.94 13.54 4.88
C ALA A 80 -8.45 13.68 5.20
N VAL A 81 -7.67 12.65 4.88
CA VAL A 81 -6.21 12.64 5.10
C VAL A 81 -5.52 13.71 4.26
N GLU A 82 -5.89 13.85 2.99
CA GLU A 82 -5.34 14.90 2.11
C GLU A 82 -5.58 16.30 2.69
N LEU A 83 -6.78 16.59 3.20
CA LEU A 83 -7.08 17.88 3.82
C LEU A 83 -6.20 18.12 5.05
N SER A 84 -6.14 17.17 5.99
CA SER A 84 -5.34 17.30 7.21
C SER A 84 -3.84 17.44 6.94
N LEU A 85 -3.31 16.72 5.97
CA LEU A 85 -1.89 16.81 5.62
C LEU A 85 -1.56 18.12 4.89
N ASN A 86 -2.47 18.64 4.08
CA ASN A 86 -2.29 19.96 3.46
C ASN A 86 -2.36 21.09 4.49
N GLU A 87 -3.25 20.99 5.49
CA GLU A 87 -3.27 21.92 6.63
C GLU A 87 -1.93 21.89 7.37
N LEU A 88 -1.44 20.70 7.72
CA LEU A 88 -0.13 20.52 8.38
C LEU A 88 1.02 21.11 7.56
N LYS A 89 1.04 20.89 6.24
CA LYS A 89 2.02 21.46 5.32
C LYS A 89 1.97 22.99 5.34
N ASN A 90 0.77 23.58 5.34
CA ASN A 90 0.61 25.04 5.35
C ASN A 90 1.10 25.66 6.67
N GLU A 91 0.90 24.97 7.80
CA GLU A 91 1.41 25.40 9.10
C GLU A 91 2.93 25.22 9.23
N ASN A 92 3.50 24.22 8.54
CA ASN A 92 4.92 23.85 8.63
C ASN A 92 5.63 23.92 7.27
N PHE A 93 5.41 25.00 6.52
CA PHE A 93 5.85 25.14 5.13
C PHE A 93 7.37 24.92 4.92
N CYS A 94 8.19 25.25 5.91
CA CYS A 94 9.64 25.06 5.85
C CYS A 94 10.08 23.58 5.94
N THR A 95 9.19 22.67 6.34
CA THR A 95 9.53 21.28 6.67
C THR A 95 9.05 20.29 5.59
N LEU A 96 7.99 20.61 4.86
CA LEU A 96 7.36 19.74 3.85
C LEU A 96 7.06 20.52 2.57
N ASN A 97 7.62 20.06 1.44
CA ASN A 97 7.39 20.66 0.14
C ASN A 97 6.11 20.11 -0.49
N ASN A 98 5.87 18.81 -0.33
CA ASN A 98 4.81 18.08 -1.03
C ASN A 98 4.07 17.12 -0.10
N VAL A 99 2.82 16.87 -0.43
CA VAL A 99 1.96 15.86 0.19
C VAL A 99 1.41 14.99 -0.93
N LEU A 100 1.52 13.68 -0.78
CA LEU A 100 0.93 12.71 -1.70
C LEU A 100 0.11 11.70 -0.89
N VAL A 101 -1.14 11.51 -1.29
CA VAL A 101 -2.04 10.52 -0.67
C VAL A 101 -2.40 9.46 -1.70
N GLN A 102 -2.19 8.21 -1.33
CA GLN A 102 -2.54 7.03 -2.10
C GLN A 102 -3.59 6.20 -1.36
N GLY A 103 -4.54 5.64 -2.09
CA GLY A 103 -5.57 4.76 -1.57
C GLY A 103 -5.33 3.31 -1.97
N MET A 104 -5.60 2.38 -1.07
CA MET A 104 -5.52 0.94 -1.34
C MET A 104 -6.78 0.26 -0.83
N LEU A 105 -7.53 -0.36 -1.74
CA LEU A 105 -8.64 -1.24 -1.39
C LEU A 105 -8.15 -2.69 -1.42
N ILE A 106 -8.16 -3.35 -0.26
CA ILE A 106 -7.68 -4.72 -0.09
C ILE A 106 -8.89 -5.62 0.20
N CYS A 107 -9.18 -6.57 -0.68
CA CYS A 107 -10.36 -7.43 -0.59
C CYS A 107 -10.07 -8.86 -1.08
N GLU A 108 -10.91 -9.85 -0.80
CA GLU A 108 -10.70 -11.21 -1.34
C GLU A 108 -11.06 -11.24 -2.84
N ASP A 109 -12.16 -10.58 -3.21
CA ASP A 109 -12.66 -10.54 -4.58
C ASP A 109 -13.58 -9.32 -4.81
N LEU A 110 -14.15 -9.17 -6.01
CA LEU A 110 -15.02 -8.05 -6.38
C LEU A 110 -16.44 -8.51 -6.66
N PHE A 111 -17.43 -7.69 -6.28
CA PHE A 111 -18.83 -7.90 -6.66
C PHE A 111 -19.05 -7.67 -8.15
N ASP A 112 -18.55 -6.55 -8.68
CA ASP A 112 -18.63 -6.16 -10.08
C ASP A 112 -17.25 -5.70 -10.57
N PRO A 113 -16.43 -6.63 -11.09
CA PRO A 113 -15.11 -6.30 -11.61
C PRO A 113 -15.16 -5.30 -12.78
N GLU A 114 -16.18 -5.32 -13.63
CA GLU A 114 -16.22 -4.45 -14.82
C GLU A 114 -16.47 -3.00 -14.40
N ALA A 115 -17.48 -2.75 -13.55
CA ALA A 115 -17.75 -1.44 -13.01
C ALA A 115 -16.57 -0.89 -12.17
N MET A 116 -15.95 -1.74 -11.34
CA MET A 116 -14.75 -1.33 -10.58
C MET A 116 -13.58 -1.00 -11.49
N GLY A 117 -13.33 -1.80 -12.51
CA GLY A 117 -12.24 -1.55 -13.43
C GLY A 117 -12.42 -0.24 -14.20
N PHE A 118 -13.65 0.06 -14.63
CA PHE A 118 -13.95 1.33 -15.29
C PHE A 118 -13.73 2.53 -14.35
N LEU A 119 -14.23 2.48 -13.12
CA LEU A 119 -14.08 3.56 -12.15
C LEU A 119 -12.61 3.77 -11.77
N LEU A 120 -11.88 2.71 -11.45
CA LEU A 120 -10.46 2.80 -11.09
C LEU A 120 -9.61 3.35 -12.23
N ALA A 121 -9.96 3.08 -13.48
CA ALA A 121 -9.25 3.65 -14.63
C ALA A 121 -9.40 5.19 -14.74
N GLN A 122 -10.42 5.78 -14.11
CA GLN A 122 -10.64 7.23 -14.05
C GLN A 122 -10.01 7.88 -12.81
N MET A 123 -9.52 7.08 -11.86
CA MET A 123 -9.03 7.55 -10.57
C MET A 123 -7.51 7.55 -10.52
N GLN A 124 -6.94 8.62 -9.99
CA GLN A 124 -5.50 8.71 -9.74
C GLN A 124 -5.19 8.27 -8.31
N ASN A 125 -4.02 7.66 -8.11
CA ASN A 125 -3.51 7.26 -6.79
C ASN A 125 -4.41 6.28 -6.01
N VAL A 126 -5.31 5.55 -6.69
CA VAL A 126 -6.11 4.50 -6.06
C VAL A 126 -5.74 3.15 -6.65
N TYR A 127 -5.46 2.19 -5.77
CA TYR A 127 -5.04 0.86 -6.11
C TYR A 127 -5.97 -0.16 -5.48
N LEU A 128 -6.16 -1.27 -6.17
CA LEU A 128 -6.95 -2.39 -5.67
C LEU A 128 -6.06 -3.62 -5.59
N TYR A 129 -6.14 -4.34 -4.48
CA TYR A 129 -5.44 -5.59 -4.25
C TYR A 129 -6.45 -6.68 -3.90
N LYS A 130 -6.27 -7.84 -4.53
CA LYS A 130 -6.94 -9.06 -4.12
C LYS A 130 -6.04 -9.84 -3.20
N TYR A 131 -6.52 -10.22 -2.02
CA TYR A 131 -5.76 -11.02 -1.09
C TYR A 131 -6.27 -12.46 -0.98
N THR A 132 -5.35 -13.34 -0.63
CA THR A 132 -5.65 -14.72 -0.20
C THR A 132 -4.80 -15.06 1.00
N VAL A 133 -5.30 -15.92 1.90
CA VAL A 133 -4.56 -16.38 3.06
C VAL A 133 -4.20 -17.86 2.91
N THR A 134 -2.93 -18.14 3.14
CA THR A 134 -2.30 -19.46 2.99
C THR A 134 -1.53 -19.82 4.26
N MET A 135 -1.40 -21.12 4.56
CA MET A 135 -0.72 -21.57 5.78
C MET A 135 0.80 -21.36 5.71
N ASP A 136 1.36 -21.39 4.50
CA ASP A 136 2.79 -21.33 4.23
C ASP A 136 3.31 -19.89 4.11
N LYS A 137 2.52 -18.98 3.52
CA LYS A 137 2.93 -17.59 3.27
C LYS A 137 2.18 -16.54 4.08
N GLY A 138 1.14 -16.93 4.82
CA GLY A 138 0.25 -15.97 5.47
C GLY A 138 -0.61 -15.23 4.43
N LEU A 139 -0.64 -13.91 4.51
CA LEU A 139 -1.45 -13.06 3.63
C LEU A 139 -0.67 -12.64 2.38
N ILE A 140 -1.22 -12.98 1.22
CA ILE A 140 -0.69 -12.61 -0.09
C ILE A 140 -1.67 -11.62 -0.70
N ALA A 141 -1.23 -10.41 -1.02
CA ALA A 141 -2.03 -9.38 -1.68
C ALA A 141 -1.45 -9.05 -3.07
N ILE A 142 -2.23 -9.29 -4.12
CA ILE A 142 -1.82 -9.09 -5.51
C ILE A 142 -2.61 -7.91 -6.09
N ARG A 143 -1.91 -6.95 -6.69
CA ARG A 143 -2.55 -5.82 -7.35
C ARG A 143 -3.46 -6.31 -8.47
N TRP A 144 -4.72 -5.91 -8.41
CA TRP A 144 -5.69 -6.24 -9.44
C TRP A 144 -5.43 -5.38 -10.69
N PRO A 145 -5.34 -5.98 -11.89
CA PRO A 145 -4.91 -5.28 -13.11
C PRO A 145 -5.97 -4.34 -13.71
N GLY A 146 -7.17 -4.24 -13.12
CA GLY A 146 -8.27 -3.45 -13.66
C GLY A 146 -9.08 -4.18 -14.74
N TRP A 147 -9.86 -3.39 -15.50
CA TRP A 147 -10.69 -3.84 -16.63
C TRP A 147 -9.92 -4.25 -17.89
N ILE A 148 -8.63 -3.92 -18.00
CA ILE A 148 -7.82 -4.29 -19.16
C ILE A 148 -7.52 -5.79 -19.06
N LYS A 149 -8.27 -6.62 -19.80
CA LYS A 149 -7.89 -8.01 -20.11
C LYS A 149 -6.71 -8.01 -21.09
N GLY A 150 -5.60 -7.41 -20.68
CA GLY A 150 -4.32 -7.45 -21.38
C GLY A 150 -3.54 -8.69 -20.95
N PRO A 151 -2.62 -9.20 -21.79
CA PRO A 151 -1.88 -10.43 -21.53
C PRO A 151 -0.83 -10.20 -20.45
N TYR A 152 -1.23 -9.94 -19.20
CA TYR A 152 -0.34 -10.18 -18.07
C TYR A 152 -0.40 -11.67 -17.72
N LYS A 153 0.00 -12.50 -18.70
CA LYS A 153 0.70 -13.77 -18.47
C LYS A 153 2.15 -13.46 -18.14
N ASN A 154 2.36 -12.62 -17.14
CA ASN A 154 3.57 -12.70 -16.35
C ASN A 154 3.04 -13.33 -15.06
N ASP A 155 2.94 -14.65 -14.97
CA ASP A 155 4.09 -15.48 -14.57
C ASP A 155 5.37 -14.65 -14.40
N ILE A 156 5.32 -13.67 -13.49
CA ILE A 156 6.52 -13.24 -12.81
C ILE A 156 6.93 -14.50 -12.05
N GLN A 157 7.88 -15.22 -12.62
CA GLN A 157 8.71 -16.12 -11.84
C GLN A 157 9.33 -15.26 -10.75
N VAL A 158 8.71 -15.28 -9.58
CA VAL A 158 9.34 -14.81 -8.36
C VAL A 158 10.63 -15.65 -8.25
N PRO A 159 11.82 -15.02 -8.19
CA PRO A 159 13.04 -15.76 -7.97
C PRO A 159 12.84 -16.61 -6.72
N SER A 160 13.04 -17.91 -6.86
CA SER A 160 13.04 -18.85 -5.75
C SER A 160 13.95 -18.32 -4.65
N VAL A 161 13.38 -18.13 -3.46
CA VAL A 161 14.04 -18.05 -2.15
C VAL A 161 15.38 -17.33 -2.18
N VAL A 162 15.39 -16.03 -1.81
CA VAL A 162 16.63 -15.36 -1.41
C VAL A 162 17.15 -16.09 -0.17
N THR A 163 18.20 -16.87 -0.34
CA THR A 163 18.82 -17.61 0.77
C THR A 163 19.63 -16.66 1.63
N SER A 164 19.84 -17.00 2.91
CA SER A 164 20.60 -16.20 3.88
C SER A 164 22.00 -15.79 3.39
N LYS A 165 22.61 -16.58 2.49
CA LYS A 165 23.89 -16.27 1.83
C LYS A 165 23.82 -15.10 0.82
N GLN A 166 22.67 -14.85 0.21
CA GLN A 166 22.47 -13.72 -0.72
C GLN A 166 22.18 -12.41 0.03
N ILE A 167 21.57 -12.51 1.22
CA ILE A 167 21.41 -11.38 2.14
C ILE A 167 22.77 -10.99 2.72
N GLU A 168 23.58 -11.94 3.19
CA GLU A 168 24.95 -11.67 3.67
C GLU A 168 25.81 -11.01 2.59
N LYS A 169 25.66 -11.40 1.32
CA LYS A 169 26.39 -10.77 0.21
C LYS A 169 25.97 -9.31 -0.01
N LYS A 170 24.66 -9.02 -0.02
CA LYS A 170 24.14 -7.65 -0.16
C LYS A 170 24.47 -6.76 1.03
N VAL A 171 24.49 -7.31 2.26
CA VAL A 171 24.90 -6.58 3.47
C VAL A 171 26.40 -6.23 3.39
N ASN A 172 27.25 -7.15 2.96
CA ASN A 172 28.67 -6.88 2.77
C ASN A 172 28.95 -5.87 1.63
N GLU A 173 28.13 -5.83 0.57
CA GLU A 173 28.22 -4.85 -0.52
C GLU A 173 27.76 -3.43 -0.08
N ILE A 174 26.87 -3.34 0.92
CA ILE A 174 26.44 -2.09 1.54
C ILE A 174 27.51 -1.58 2.52
N GLU A 175 28.13 -2.47 3.29
CA GLU A 175 29.20 -2.12 4.23
C GLU A 175 30.52 -1.75 3.53
N SER A 176 30.75 -2.22 2.29
CA SER A 176 31.91 -1.84 1.48
C SER A 176 31.80 -0.49 0.78
N GLY A 177 30.64 0.18 0.87
CA GLY A 177 30.43 1.51 0.29
C GLY A 177 30.31 1.56 -1.23
N GLU A 178 30.03 0.43 -1.90
CA GLU A 178 29.92 0.35 -3.37
C GLU A 178 28.49 0.57 -3.90
N LEU A 179 27.52 0.94 -3.06
CA LEU A 179 26.14 1.25 -3.47
C LEU A 179 25.80 2.71 -3.18
N ASP A 180 25.74 3.49 -4.25
CA ASP A 180 25.22 4.85 -4.31
C ASP A 180 23.71 4.82 -4.02
N TRP A 181 23.30 5.44 -2.91
CA TRP A 181 21.91 5.44 -2.41
C TRP A 181 20.93 6.19 -3.34
N ALA A 182 21.42 6.77 -4.44
CA ALA A 182 20.66 7.60 -5.37
C ALA A 182 19.73 6.84 -6.33
N ASN A 183 19.69 5.50 -6.34
CA ASN A 183 18.92 4.74 -7.34
C ASN A 183 17.85 3.77 -6.78
N GLY A 184 17.59 3.81 -5.47
CA GLY A 184 16.48 3.06 -4.87
C GLY A 184 15.16 3.80 -5.05
N ASN A 185 14.57 3.77 -6.25
CA ASN A 185 13.30 4.43 -6.56
C ASN A 185 12.17 3.95 -5.62
N PRO A 186 11.74 4.76 -4.62
CA PRO A 186 10.72 4.36 -3.66
C PRO A 186 9.33 4.23 -4.29
N TYR A 187 9.13 4.72 -5.53
CA TYR A 187 7.87 4.61 -6.26
C TYR A 187 7.52 3.16 -6.66
N ASN A 188 8.47 2.22 -6.62
CA ASN A 188 8.25 0.82 -6.99
C ASN A 188 7.98 -0.15 -5.83
N LEU A 189 8.03 0.30 -4.57
CA LEU A 189 7.85 -0.58 -3.40
C LEU A 189 6.49 -1.29 -3.36
N PHE A 190 5.47 -0.76 -4.06
CA PHE A 190 4.14 -1.39 -4.14
C PHE A 190 3.88 -2.18 -5.44
N HIS A 191 4.80 -2.14 -6.42
CA HIS A 191 4.66 -2.90 -7.68
C HIS A 191 5.15 -4.36 -7.55
N GLU A 192 5.83 -4.72 -6.46
CA GLU A 192 6.38 -6.05 -6.16
C GLU A 192 5.84 -6.63 -4.84
N PHE A 193 4.53 -6.59 -4.58
CA PHE A 193 3.97 -7.46 -3.53
C PHE A 193 3.92 -8.90 -4.02
N CYS A 194 4.99 -9.64 -3.72
CA CYS A 194 5.03 -11.09 -3.67
C CYS A 194 5.90 -11.49 -2.48
N VAL A 195 5.26 -11.76 -1.34
CA VAL A 195 5.84 -12.53 -0.23
C VAL A 195 5.10 -13.87 -0.18
#